data_AF-A0A1G3KMZ0-F1
#
_entry.id   AF-A0A1G3KMZ0-F1
#
_cell.length_a   1.000
_cell.length_b   1.000
_cell.length_c   1.000
_cell.angle_alpha   90.00
_cell.angle_beta   90.00
_cell.angle_gamma   90.00
#
_symmetry.space_group_name_H-M   'P 1'
#
loop_
_entity.id
_entity.type
_entity.pdbx_description
1 polymer ?
#
loop_
_entity_poly.entity_id
_entity_poly.type
_entity_poly.pdbx_seq_one_letter_code
_entity_poly.pdbx_strand_id
1 'polypeptide(L)'
;MSRVPRLIGYALMAAAAIVAVLMKKDGVASVGPLPAVAVALFLGMVGVMLVFTDMMVRGLYAQVDAARTAGDGDAQGDDGD
;
A
#
# COMPACT_ATOMS: atom_id res chain seq x y z
N MET A 1 7.98 12.40 0.38
CA MET A 1 7.86 10.91 0.48
C MET A 1 7.52 10.27 -0.85
N SER A 2 8.37 9.35 -1.31
CA SER A 2 8.20 8.60 -2.57
C SER A 2 6.87 7.83 -2.60
N ARG A 3 6.06 8.00 -3.65
CA ARG A 3 4.79 7.27 -3.87
C ARG A 3 4.97 5.89 -4.49
N VAL A 4 6.22 5.48 -4.69
CA VAL A 4 6.60 4.24 -5.39
C VAL A 4 6.02 2.98 -4.76
N PRO A 5 6.05 2.76 -3.42
CA PRO A 5 5.53 1.54 -2.82
C PRO A 5 4.03 1.34 -3.11
N ARG A 6 3.25 2.42 -3.00
CA ARG A 6 1.82 2.42 -3.31
C ARG A 6 1.54 2.21 -4.79
N LEU A 7 2.34 2.79 -5.68
CA LEU A 7 2.18 2.58 -7.12
C LEU A 7 2.41 1.11 -7.50
N ILE A 8 3.46 0.50 -6.94
CA ILE A 8 3.74 -0.93 -7.11
C ILE A 8 2.59 -1.76 -6.55
N GLY A 9 2.08 -1.43 -5.36
CA GLY A 9 0.95 -2.13 -4.76
C GLY A 9 -0.31 -2.11 -5.64
N TYR A 10 -0.63 -0.97 -6.24
CA TYR A 10 -1.73 -0.88 -7.21
C TYR A 10 -1.46 -1.67 -8.50
N ALA A 11 -0.23 -1.66 -9.00
CA ALA A 11 0.14 -2.45 -10.17
C ALA A 11 -0.03 -3.97 -9.91
N LEU A 12 0.37 -4.44 -8.73
CA LEU A 12 0.18 -5.84 -8.32
C LEU A 12 -1.30 -6.20 -8.18
N MET A 13 -2.13 -5.31 -7.61
CA MET A 13 -3.58 -5.51 -7.54
C MET A 13 -4.22 -5.55 -8.93
N ALA A 14 -3.80 -4.67 -9.84
CA ALA A 14 -4.27 -4.68 -11.22
C ALA A 14 -3.87 -5.99 -11.93
N ALA A 15 -2.63 -6.45 -11.74
CA ALA A 15 -2.18 -7.73 -12.27
C ALA A 15 -3.00 -8.91 -11.71
N ALA A 16 -3.26 -8.94 -10.41
CA ALA A 16 -4.11 -9.96 -9.78
C ALA A 16 -5.53 -9.98 -10.37
N ALA A 17 -6.14 -8.80 -10.57
CA ALA A 17 -7.45 -8.69 -11.18
C ALA A 17 -7.45 -9.17 -12.64
N ILE A 18 -6.42 -8.84 -13.42
CA ILE A 18 -6.25 -9.32 -14.80
C ILE A 18 -6.16 -10.85 -14.82
N VAL A 19 -5.32 -11.45 -13.96
CA VAL A 19 -5.19 -12.91 -13.85
C VAL A 19 -6.55 -13.53 -13.52
N ALA A 20 -7.27 -13.01 -12.53
CA ALA A 20 -8.60 -13.52 -12.17
C ALA A 20 -9.62 -13.46 -13.32
N VAL A 21 -9.60 -12.38 -14.11
CA VAL A 21 -10.47 -12.24 -15.29
C VAL A 21 -10.11 -13.24 -16.38
N LEU A 22 -8.82 -13.46 -16.64
CA LEU A 22 -8.35 -14.41 -17.65
C LEU A 22 -8.72 -15.86 -17.28
N MET A 23 -8.71 -16.20 -15.99
CA MET A 23 -9.15 -17.52 -15.51
C MET A 23 -10.64 -17.80 -15.77
N LYS A 24 -11.48 -16.76 -15.81
CA LYS A 24 -12.93 -16.90 -16.08
C LYS A 24 -13.24 -17.30 -17.52
N LYS A 25 -12.31 -17.08 -18.47
CA LYS A 25 -12.51 -17.24 -19.93
C LYS A 25 -11.92 -18.54 -20.51
N ASP A 26 -11.89 -19.64 -19.76
CA ASP A 26 -11.30 -20.95 -20.16
C ASP A 26 -9.75 -21.05 -20.10
N GLY A 27 -9.07 -20.04 -19.53
CA GLY A 27 -7.62 -19.83 -19.65
C GLY A 27 -6.68 -20.71 -18.81
N VAL A 28 -7.08 -21.88 -18.33
CA VAL A 28 -6.23 -22.69 -17.42
C VAL A 28 -6.10 -24.16 -17.81
N ALA A 29 -6.22 -24.44 -19.11
CA ALA A 29 -6.13 -25.81 -19.64
C ALA A 29 -4.77 -26.51 -19.38
N SER A 30 -3.68 -25.76 -19.17
CA SER A 30 -2.33 -26.32 -18.98
C SER A 30 -1.79 -26.29 -17.55
N VAL A 31 -2.27 -25.37 -16.69
CA VAL A 31 -1.76 -25.16 -15.32
C VAL A 31 -2.77 -25.64 -14.24
N GLY A 32 -4.04 -25.81 -14.61
CA GLY A 32 -5.13 -26.10 -13.68
C GLY A 32 -5.52 -24.88 -12.82
N PRO A 33 -6.78 -24.81 -12.34
CA PRO A 33 -7.30 -23.61 -11.66
C PRO A 33 -6.56 -23.29 -10.35
N LEU A 34 -6.03 -24.31 -9.66
CA LEU A 34 -5.52 -24.16 -8.29
C LEU A 34 -4.22 -23.31 -8.22
N PRO A 35 -3.17 -23.56 -9.03
CA PRO A 35 -1.97 -22.71 -9.02
C PRO A 35 -2.24 -21.28 -9.49
N ALA A 36 -3.14 -21.11 -10.47
CA ALA A 36 -3.47 -19.78 -10.99
C ALA A 36 -4.24 -18.93 -9.95
N VAL A 37 -5.16 -19.53 -9.18
CA VAL A 37 -5.82 -18.82 -8.06
C VAL A 37 -4.80 -18.45 -6.99
N ALA A 38 -3.87 -19.36 -6.66
CA ALA A 38 -2.83 -19.09 -5.66
C ALA A 38 -1.96 -17.88 -6.06
N VAL A 39 -1.57 -17.78 -7.34
CA VAL A 39 -0.80 -16.63 -7.85
C VAL A 39 -1.61 -15.33 -7.77
N ALA A 40 -2.89 -15.35 -8.16
CA ALA A 40 -3.75 -14.17 -8.07
C ALA A 40 -3.91 -13.69 -6.62
N LEU A 41 -4.17 -14.61 -5.69
CA LEU A 41 -4.31 -14.29 -4.27
C LEU A 41 -2.99 -13.78 -3.67
N PHE A 42 -1.86 -14.39 -4.02
CA PHE A 42 -0.56 -13.93 -3.55
C PHE A 42 -0.23 -12.52 -4.04
N LEU A 43 -0.40 -12.26 -5.35
CA LEU A 43 -0.21 -10.93 -5.93
C LEU A 43 -1.12 -9.88 -5.27
N GLY A 44 -2.40 -10.23 -5.08
CA GLY A 44 -3.35 -9.37 -4.39
C GLY A 44 -2.94 -9.07 -2.96
N MET A 45 -2.54 -10.09 -2.20
CA MET A 45 -2.10 -9.95 -0.81
C MET A 45 -0.88 -9.02 -0.70
N VAL A 46 0.15 -9.24 -1.52
CA VAL A 46 1.36 -8.41 -1.53
C VAL A 46 1.02 -6.98 -1.95
N GLY A 47 0.17 -6.82 -2.98
CA GLY A 47 -0.27 -5.50 -3.45
C GLY A 47 -0.98 -4.70 -2.35
N VAL A 48 -1.91 -5.33 -1.64
CA VAL A 48 -2.63 -4.73 -0.51
C VAL A 48 -1.68 -4.37 0.62
N MET A 49 -0.78 -5.29 1.00
CA MET A 49 0.23 -5.05 2.03
C MET A 49 1.06 -3.79 1.73
N LEU A 50 1.58 -3.65 0.51
CA LEU A 50 2.39 -2.49 0.15
C LEU A 50 1.64 -1.16 0.26
N VAL A 51 0.37 -1.12 -0.17
CA VAL A 51 -0.44 0.10 -0.07
C VAL A 51 -0.75 0.43 1.38
N PHE A 52 -1.14 -0.56 2.17
CA PHE A 52 -1.45 -0.36 3.59
C PHE A 52 -0.22 0.08 4.38
N THR A 53 0.94 -0.56 4.16
CA THR A 53 2.19 -0.17 4.82
C THR A 53 2.60 1.25 4.45
N ASP A 54 2.54 1.64 3.17
CA ASP A 54 2.87 3.01 2.75
C ASP A 54 1.93 4.03 3.42
N MET A 55 0.63 3.74 3.51
CA MET A 55 -0.33 4.63 4.16
C MET A 55 -0.12 4.72 5.66
N MET A 56 0.13 3.59 6.34
CA MET A 56 0.38 3.56 7.78
C MET A 56 1.63 4.37 8.12
N VAL A 57 2.72 4.15 7.38
CA VAL A 57 3.99 4.87 7.56
C VAL A 57 3.79 6.37 7.34
N ARG A 58 3.12 6.78 6.25
CA ARG A 58 2.81 8.19 5.99
C ARG A 58 1.93 8.82 7.06
N GLY A 59 0.93 8.08 7.53
CA GLY A 59 0.04 8.53 8.60
C GLY A 59 0.77 8.74 9.92
N LEU A 60 1.69 7.85 10.27
CA LEU A 60 2.56 7.99 11.44
C LEU A 60 3.46 9.22 11.31
N TYR A 61 4.12 9.39 10.17
CA TYR A 61 4.98 10.56 9.96
C TYR A 61 4.20 11.88 9.99
N ALA A 62 3.00 11.93 9.42
CA ALA A 62 2.16 13.14 9.47
C ALA A 62 1.74 13.49 10.91
N GLN A 63 1.42 12.48 11.73
CA GLN A 63 1.09 12.68 13.14
C GLN A 63 2.30 13.14 13.95
N VAL A 64 3.48 12.56 13.70
CA VAL A 64 4.73 12.97 14.35
C VAL A 64 5.11 14.40 13.98
N ASP A 65 4.98 14.77 12.71
CA ASP A 65 5.28 16.11 12.22
C ASP A 65 4.33 17.15 12.86
N ALA A 66 3.04 16.87 12.89
CA ALA A 66 2.05 17.71 13.56
C ALA A 66 2.32 17.88 15.07
N ALA A 67 2.71 16.80 15.75
CA ALA A 67 3.06 16.85 17.17
C ALA A 67 4.33 17.68 17.44
N ARG A 68 5.34 17.60 16.55
CA ARG A 68 6.55 18.44 16.64
C ARG A 68 6.22 19.92 16.45
N THR A 69 5.46 20.26 15.42
CA THR A 69 5.05 21.66 15.17
C THR A 69 4.22 22.23 16.31
N ALA A 70 3.36 21.42 16.94
CA ALA A 70 2.58 21.85 18.10
C ALA A 70 3.47 22.13 19.33
N GLY A 71 4.49 21.30 19.59
CA GLY A 71 5.40 21.49 20.72
C GLY A 71 6.40 22.63 20.54
N ASP A 72 6.88 22.87 19.33
CA ASP A 72 7.80 23.98 19.03
C ASP A 72 7.09 25.35 19.11
N GLY A 73 5.78 25.40 18.87
CA GLY A 73 4.97 26.62 19.00
C GLY A 73 4.80 27.11 20.45
N ASP A 74 4.89 26.21 21.43
CA ASP A 74 4.78 26.55 22.86
C ASP A 74 6.14 26.96 23.48
N ALA A 75 7.27 26.54 22.89
CA ALA A 75 8.61 26.84 23.41
C ALA A 75 9.16 28.22 23.00
N GLN A 76 8.54 28.89 22.02
CA GLN A 76 9.01 30.19 21.50
C GLN A 76 8.30 31.41 22.12
N GLY A 77 7.37 31.20 23.07
CA GLY A 77 6.54 32.25 23.68
C GLY A 77 6.95 32.68 25.09
N ASP A 78 8.01 32.12 25.66
CA ASP A 78 8.43 32.34 27.08
C ASP A 78 9.79 33.07 27.21
N ASP A 79 10.22 33.78 26.16
CA ASP A 79 11.43 34.62 26.18
C ASP A 79 11.05 36.09 25.90
N GLY A 80 10.34 36.76 26.82
CA GLY A 80 10.21 38.21 26.77
C GLY A 80 9.03 38.83 27.53
N ASP A 81 9.21 39.07 28.83
CA ASP A 81 8.88 40.35 29.51
C ASP A 81 9.67 40.47 30.83
#